data_AF-A0A0G1D7Y1-F1
#
_entry.id   AF-A0A0G1D7Y1-F1
#
_cell.length_a   1.000
_cell.length_b   1.000
_cell.length_c   1.000
_cell.angle_alpha   90.00
_cell.angle_beta   90.00
_cell.angle_gamma   90.00
#
_symmetry.space_group_name_H-M   'P 1'
#
loop_
_entity.id
_entity.type
_entity.pdbx_description
1 polymer ?
#
loop_
_entity_poly.entity_id
_entity_poly.type
_entity_poly.pdbx_seq_one_letter_code
_entity_poly.pdbx_strand_id
1 'polypeptide(L)'
;MDLTHLQMPTLLQKIKNLAFSPVSRKILFFVYFLLLLATLYHVYYAKRIVPGVTVGNVSLGGKNLDQARSTLEAHEKTLDKKVTLKFDGKEYAVKAEDIDLTYDWEGTALRAFEIGRTGDVLRDTKDKIAGLVKNLSIPAFHDHSDEKLSSVLSEAKSLFNIVAQNAGVKMEKGKLVVTPESEGKKVLDDALHSTV
;
A
#
# COMPACT_ATOMS: atom_id res chain seq x y z
N MET A 1 -5.59 80.71 -44.31
CA MET A 1 -4.66 79.59 -44.45
C MET A 1 -4.39 79.07 -43.05
N ASP A 2 -5.35 78.41 -42.42
CA ASP A 2 -5.75 77.02 -42.65
C ASP A 2 -4.60 76.04 -42.40
N LEU A 3 -4.63 75.40 -41.24
CA LEU A 3 -4.02 74.10 -40.93
C LEU A 3 -4.49 73.66 -39.53
N THR A 4 -5.81 73.67 -39.35
CA THR A 4 -6.47 72.89 -38.31
C THR A 4 -6.50 71.42 -38.72
N HIS A 5 -6.29 70.54 -37.75
CA HIS A 5 -6.52 69.08 -37.76
C HIS A 5 -5.33 68.17 -38.09
N LEU A 6 -4.34 68.15 -37.20
CA LEU A 6 -3.59 66.90 -36.94
C LEU A 6 -4.40 66.05 -35.94
N GLN A 7 -5.35 65.25 -36.43
CA GLN A 7 -6.04 64.27 -35.60
C GLN A 7 -5.14 63.06 -35.36
N MET A 8 -4.51 62.98 -34.18
CA MET A 8 -3.95 61.71 -33.70
C MET A 8 -5.09 60.86 -33.12
N PRO A 9 -5.30 59.62 -33.59
CA PRO A 9 -6.28 58.73 -32.96
C PRO A 9 -5.85 58.52 -31.50
N THR A 10 -6.75 58.80 -30.57
CA THR A 10 -6.52 58.59 -29.14
C THR A 10 -6.12 57.13 -28.91
N LEU A 11 -5.14 56.89 -28.04
CA LEU A 11 -4.63 55.53 -27.75
C LEU A 11 -5.76 54.54 -27.39
N LEU A 12 -6.84 55.05 -26.81
CA LEU A 12 -8.08 54.34 -26.52
C LEU A 12 -8.72 53.71 -27.78
N GLN A 13 -8.70 54.40 -28.91
CA GLN A 13 -9.28 53.92 -30.17
C GLN A 13 -8.43 52.78 -30.78
N LYS A 14 -7.10 52.86 -30.61
CA LYS A 14 -6.16 51.80 -31.04
C LYS A 14 -6.30 50.54 -30.18
N ILE A 15 -6.52 50.69 -28.87
CA ILE A 15 -6.77 49.58 -27.93
C ILE A 15 -8.12 48.89 -28.25
N LYS A 16 -9.16 49.66 -28.57
CA LYS A 16 -10.49 49.13 -28.92
C LYS A 16 -10.45 48.31 -30.23
N ASN A 17 -9.72 48.78 -31.24
CA ASN A 17 -9.50 48.03 -32.49
C ASN A 17 -8.57 46.82 -32.32
N LEU A 18 -7.61 46.89 -31.39
CA LEU A 18 -6.77 45.75 -31.04
C LEU A 18 -7.62 44.64 -30.40
N ALA A 19 -8.50 44.99 -29.46
CA ALA A 19 -9.41 44.06 -28.80
C ALA A 19 -10.45 43.42 -29.76
N PHE A 20 -10.84 44.11 -30.83
CA PHE A 20 -11.90 43.69 -31.77
C PHE A 20 -11.40 43.24 -33.16
N SER A 21 -10.11 42.94 -33.31
CA SER A 21 -9.55 42.43 -34.57
C SER A 21 -9.67 40.89 -34.67
N PRO A 22 -9.72 40.29 -35.88
CA PRO A 22 -9.68 38.82 -36.01
C PRO A 22 -8.40 38.21 -35.42
N VAL A 23 -7.34 39.01 -35.26
CA VAL A 23 -6.06 38.61 -34.65
C VAL A 23 -6.20 38.46 -33.13
N SER A 24 -6.87 39.39 -32.42
CA SER A 24 -7.12 39.24 -30.97
C SER A 24 -8.04 38.08 -30.65
N ARG A 25 -9.02 37.79 -31.52
CA ARG A 25 -9.88 36.63 -31.37
C ARG A 25 -9.09 35.32 -31.50
N LYS A 26 -8.18 35.21 -32.47
CA LYS A 26 -7.25 34.07 -32.62
C LYS A 26 -6.30 33.93 -31.42
N ILE A 27 -5.78 35.04 -30.89
CA ILE A 27 -4.94 35.05 -29.68
C ILE A 27 -5.75 34.58 -28.46
N LEU A 28 -6.99 35.04 -28.30
CA LEU A 28 -7.88 34.60 -27.22
C LEU A 28 -8.15 33.09 -27.31
N PHE A 29 -8.43 32.57 -28.50
CA PHE A 29 -8.59 31.13 -28.72
C PHE A 29 -7.30 30.36 -28.41
N PHE A 30 -6.14 30.89 -28.78
CA PHE A 30 -4.85 30.25 -28.50
C PHE A 30 -4.55 30.21 -26.99
N VAL A 31 -4.79 31.31 -26.27
CA VAL A 31 -4.64 31.37 -24.81
C VAL A 31 -5.63 30.43 -24.12
N TYR A 32 -6.88 30.38 -24.60
CA TYR A 32 -7.89 29.42 -24.10
C TYR A 32 -7.47 27.96 -24.34
N PHE A 33 -6.94 27.65 -25.52
CA PHE A 33 -6.43 26.33 -25.85
C PHE A 33 -5.23 25.93 -24.98
N LEU A 34 -4.34 26.88 -24.68
CA LEU A 34 -3.18 26.67 -23.82
C LEU A 34 -3.58 26.46 -22.36
N LEU A 35 -4.59 27.20 -21.86
CA LEU A 35 -5.20 26.96 -20.56
C LEU A 35 -5.90 25.59 -20.50
N LEU A 36 -6.60 25.19 -21.57
CA LEU A 36 -7.26 23.89 -21.67
C LEU A 36 -6.26 22.73 -21.66
N LEU A 37 -5.14 22.86 -22.36
CA LEU A 37 -4.04 21.88 -22.28
C LEU A 37 -3.45 21.79 -20.87
N ALA A 38 -3.25 22.94 -20.20
CA ALA A 38 -2.73 22.98 -18.84
C ALA A 38 -3.69 22.30 -17.84
N THR A 39 -5.01 22.52 -17.97
CA THR A 39 -5.99 21.84 -17.11
C THR A 39 -6.07 20.34 -17.39
N LEU A 40 -6.04 19.90 -18.65
CA LEU A 40 -5.98 18.47 -18.99
C LEU A 40 -4.73 17.80 -18.41
N TYR A 41 -3.58 18.46 -18.52
CA TYR A 41 -2.33 17.96 -17.94
C TYR A 41 -2.45 17.83 -16.42
N HIS A 42 -2.99 18.84 -15.75
CA HIS A 42 -3.14 18.83 -14.30
C HIS A 42 -4.12 17.73 -13.84
N VAL A 43 -5.21 17.51 -14.57
CA VAL A 43 -6.19 16.44 -14.33
C VAL A 43 -5.59 15.05 -14.55
N TYR A 44 -4.74 14.89 -15.57
CA TYR A 44 -4.11 13.59 -15.88
C TYR A 44 -3.11 13.15 -14.80
N TYR A 45 -2.35 14.08 -14.23
CA TYR A 45 -1.38 13.79 -13.17
C TYR A 45 -1.97 13.83 -11.75
N ALA A 46 -3.14 14.44 -11.56
CA ALA A 46 -3.80 14.51 -10.25
C ALA A 46 -4.15 13.11 -9.69
N LYS A 47 -4.39 12.12 -10.56
CA LYS A 47 -4.89 10.79 -10.21
C LYS A 47 -3.80 9.72 -9.99
N ARG A 48 -2.57 10.11 -9.66
CA ARG A 48 -1.45 9.17 -9.44
C ARG A 48 -0.98 9.12 -7.98
N ILE A 49 -0.53 7.95 -7.55
CA ILE A 49 0.06 7.71 -6.23
C ILE A 49 1.40 8.46 -6.13
N VAL A 50 1.70 8.99 -4.95
CA VAL A 50 2.95 9.72 -4.68
C VAL A 50 4.16 8.82 -5.00
N PRO A 51 5.20 9.34 -5.66
CA PRO A 51 6.43 8.58 -5.90
C PRO A 51 7.00 7.97 -4.61
N GLY A 52 7.66 6.82 -4.70
CA GLY A 52 8.27 6.14 -3.55
C GLY A 52 7.29 5.41 -2.62
N VAL A 53 5.97 5.47 -2.83
CA VAL A 53 5.03 4.64 -2.07
C VAL A 53 5.16 3.18 -2.49
N THR A 54 5.34 2.30 -1.50
CA THR A 54 5.51 0.85 -1.69
C THR A 54 4.58 0.06 -0.77
N VAL A 55 4.14 -1.12 -1.22
CA VAL A 55 3.46 -2.12 -0.38
C VAL A 55 4.37 -3.34 -0.31
N GLY A 56 4.99 -3.58 0.85
CA GLY A 56 6.08 -4.54 0.97
C GLY A 56 7.19 -4.23 -0.05
N ASN A 57 7.45 -5.17 -0.96
CA ASN A 57 8.44 -5.03 -2.03
C ASN A 57 7.88 -4.48 -3.36
N VAL A 58 6.60 -4.15 -3.42
CA VAL A 58 5.94 -3.68 -4.65
C VAL A 58 5.89 -2.15 -4.67
N SER A 59 6.46 -1.54 -5.71
CA SER A 59 6.38 -0.09 -5.92
C SER A 59 5.08 0.33 -6.59
N LEU A 60 4.32 1.20 -5.91
CA LEU A 60 3.05 1.76 -6.39
C LEU A 60 3.16 3.22 -6.84
N GLY A 61 4.28 3.87 -6.51
CA GLY A 61 4.51 5.27 -6.86
C GLY A 61 4.35 5.55 -8.35
N GLY A 62 3.64 6.63 -8.68
CA GLY A 62 3.40 7.06 -10.07
C GLY A 62 2.33 6.28 -10.83
N LYS A 63 1.77 5.21 -10.26
CA LYS A 63 0.63 4.46 -10.81
C LYS A 63 -0.69 5.15 -10.43
N ASN A 64 -1.73 4.95 -11.24
CA ASN A 64 -3.10 5.26 -10.82
C ASN A 64 -3.67 4.11 -9.96
N LEU A 65 -4.87 4.30 -9.39
CA LEU A 65 -5.52 3.31 -8.53
C LEU A 65 -5.68 1.94 -9.22
N ASP A 66 -6.19 1.91 -10.45
CA ASP A 66 -6.40 0.68 -11.22
C ASP A 66 -5.08 -0.06 -11.50
N GLN A 67 -4.06 0.68 -11.93
CA GLN A 67 -2.73 0.13 -12.19
C GLN A 67 -2.06 -0.37 -10.91
N ALA A 68 -2.26 0.32 -9.79
CA ALA A 68 -1.74 -0.11 -8.49
C ALA A 68 -2.40 -1.42 -8.07
N ARG A 69 -3.74 -1.49 -8.13
CA ARG A 69 -4.52 -2.70 -7.86
C ARG A 69 -4.05 -3.87 -8.73
N SER A 70 -4.01 -3.70 -10.05
CA SER A 70 -3.56 -4.78 -10.95
C SER A 70 -2.12 -5.20 -10.72
N THR A 71 -1.24 -4.27 -10.30
CA THR A 71 0.14 -4.61 -9.94
C THR A 71 0.19 -5.47 -8.68
N LEU A 72 -0.63 -5.16 -7.67
CA LEU A 72 -0.73 -5.93 -6.43
C LEU A 72 -1.33 -7.32 -6.69
N GLU A 73 -2.45 -7.41 -7.42
CA GLU A 73 -3.09 -8.67 -7.80
C GLU A 73 -2.15 -9.56 -8.64
N ALA A 74 -1.36 -8.96 -9.53
CA ALA A 74 -0.36 -9.71 -10.30
C ALA A 74 0.78 -10.22 -9.41
N HIS A 75 1.23 -9.42 -8.44
CA HIS A 75 2.27 -9.82 -7.51
C HIS A 75 1.80 -10.92 -6.56
N GLU A 76 0.55 -10.86 -6.10
CA GLU A 76 -0.08 -11.90 -5.28
C GLU A 76 -0.02 -13.28 -5.93
N LYS A 77 -0.23 -13.36 -7.25
CA LYS A 77 -0.15 -14.63 -7.99
C LYS A 77 1.25 -15.22 -8.04
N THR A 78 2.28 -14.40 -7.82
CA THR A 78 3.68 -14.83 -7.81
C THR A 78 4.18 -15.19 -6.41
N LEU A 79 3.42 -14.84 -5.37
CA LEU A 79 3.78 -15.09 -3.98
C LEU A 79 3.52 -16.55 -3.63
N ASP A 80 4.53 -17.22 -3.05
CA ASP A 80 4.31 -18.50 -2.38
C ASP A 80 3.64 -18.22 -1.04
N LYS A 81 2.33 -18.43 -0.97
CA LYS A 81 1.52 -18.15 0.22
C LYS A 81 1.59 -19.30 1.25
N LYS A 82 2.79 -19.83 1.45
CA LYS A 82 3.06 -20.97 2.33
C LYS A 82 4.06 -20.54 3.39
N VAL A 83 3.65 -20.62 4.65
CA VAL A 83 4.52 -20.42 5.80
C VAL A 83 4.89 -21.78 6.36
N THR A 84 6.18 -22.11 6.39
CA THR A 84 6.65 -23.36 6.98
C THR A 84 7.19 -23.10 8.38
N LEU A 85 6.45 -23.57 9.38
CA LEU A 85 6.87 -23.60 10.77
C LEU A 85 7.86 -24.76 10.94
N LYS A 86 9.09 -24.45 11.36
CA LYS A 86 10.13 -25.45 11.64
C LYS A 86 10.47 -25.44 13.11
N PHE A 87 10.33 -26.58 13.78
CA PHE A 87 10.71 -26.71 15.18
C PHE A 87 11.18 -28.14 15.46
N ASP A 88 12.37 -28.27 16.06
CA ASP A 88 12.97 -29.53 16.50
C ASP A 88 13.03 -30.62 15.40
N GLY A 89 13.35 -30.22 14.17
CA GLY A 89 13.42 -31.11 13.01
C GLY A 89 12.06 -31.51 12.40
N LYS A 90 10.95 -31.08 12.99
CA LYS A 90 9.61 -31.20 12.40
C LYS A 90 9.28 -29.95 11.58
N GLU A 91 8.61 -30.16 10.46
CA GLU A 91 8.13 -29.08 9.60
C GLU A 91 6.60 -29.18 9.49
N TYR A 92 5.91 -28.07 9.72
CA TYR A 92 4.47 -27.93 9.49
C TYR A 92 4.23 -26.75 8.57
N ALA A 93 3.54 -27.00 7.47
CA ALA A 93 3.28 -26.00 6.45
C ALA A 93 1.85 -25.48 6.60
N VAL A 94 1.73 -24.18 6.84
CA VAL A 94 0.47 -23.45 6.81
C VAL A 94 0.33 -22.78 5.46
N LYS A 95 -0.75 -23.04 4.74
CA LYS A 95 -1.10 -22.28 3.54
C LYS A 95 -2.04 -21.13 3.91
N ALA A 96 -1.95 -20.03 3.18
CA ALA A 96 -2.91 -18.93 3.29
C ALA A 96 -4.37 -19.37 3.09
N GLU A 97 -4.60 -20.40 2.26
CA GLU A 97 -5.92 -20.99 2.02
C GLU A 97 -6.49 -21.67 3.27
N ASP A 98 -5.63 -22.20 4.15
CA ASP A 98 -6.07 -22.90 5.36
C ASP A 98 -6.65 -21.94 6.40
N ILE A 99 -6.33 -20.65 6.30
CA ILE A 99 -6.78 -19.57 7.20
C ILE A 99 -7.74 -18.59 6.51
N ASP A 100 -8.19 -18.89 5.29
CA ASP A 100 -8.96 -17.98 4.42
C ASP A 100 -8.35 -16.57 4.32
N LEU A 101 -7.02 -16.48 4.17
CA LEU A 101 -6.36 -15.19 4.04
C LEU A 101 -6.78 -14.52 2.73
N THR A 102 -7.43 -13.37 2.86
CA THR A 102 -7.86 -12.53 1.74
C THR A 102 -7.19 -11.17 1.83
N TYR A 103 -6.73 -10.65 0.69
CA TYR A 103 -6.12 -9.33 0.62
C TYR A 103 -7.13 -8.32 0.08
N ASP A 104 -7.25 -7.18 0.74
CA ASP A 104 -8.00 -6.04 0.23
C ASP A 104 -7.06 -5.11 -0.54
N TRP A 105 -6.82 -5.45 -1.81
CA TRP A 105 -5.99 -4.63 -2.70
C TRP A 105 -6.65 -3.30 -3.10
N GLU A 106 -7.98 -3.23 -3.03
CA GLU A 106 -8.70 -2.00 -3.32
C GLU A 106 -8.50 -0.98 -2.20
N GLY A 107 -8.72 -1.38 -0.95
CA GLY A 107 -8.44 -0.57 0.24
C GLY A 107 -6.95 -0.22 0.34
N THR A 108 -6.06 -1.17 0.05
CA THR A 108 -4.60 -0.91 0.04
C THR A 108 -4.21 0.13 -1.00
N ALA A 109 -4.71 0.03 -2.24
CA ALA A 109 -4.42 0.98 -3.30
C ALA A 109 -5.00 2.37 -2.98
N LEU A 110 -6.21 2.43 -2.41
CA LEU A 110 -6.83 3.67 -1.97
C LEU A 110 -5.98 4.35 -0.88
N ARG A 111 -5.55 3.58 0.12
CA ARG A 111 -4.69 4.09 1.19
C ARG A 111 -3.36 4.61 0.65
N ALA A 112 -2.77 3.93 -0.33
CA ALA A 112 -1.57 4.39 -1.03
C ALA A 112 -1.79 5.74 -1.73
N PHE A 113 -2.96 5.91 -2.35
CA PHE A 113 -3.32 7.13 -3.07
C PHE A 113 -3.55 8.33 -2.15
N GLU A 114 -4.06 8.11 -0.95
CA GLU A 114 -4.27 9.14 0.08
C GLU A 114 -2.97 9.69 0.67
N ILE A 115 -1.83 8.99 0.52
CA ILE A 115 -0.54 9.50 0.97
C ILE A 115 -0.24 10.83 0.26
N GLY A 116 0.05 11.87 1.05
CA GLY A 116 0.22 13.23 0.53
C GLY A 116 -1.08 13.95 0.12
N ARG A 117 -2.25 13.43 0.51
CA ARG A 117 -3.58 13.99 0.24
C ARG A 117 -4.49 13.97 1.48
N THR A 118 -3.90 14.12 2.65
CA THR A 118 -4.64 14.04 3.92
C THR A 118 -5.32 15.34 4.33
N GLY A 119 -5.07 16.44 3.60
CA GLY A 119 -5.67 17.75 3.85
C GLY A 119 -4.81 18.68 4.69
N ASP A 120 -3.77 18.14 5.34
CA ASP A 120 -2.71 18.93 5.98
C ASP A 120 -1.64 19.26 4.94
N VAL A 121 -1.64 20.50 4.46
CA VAL A 121 -0.74 20.96 3.38
C VAL A 121 0.74 20.78 3.76
N LEU A 122 1.12 20.95 5.03
CA LEU A 122 2.51 20.81 5.48
C LEU A 122 2.93 19.33 5.47
N ARG A 123 2.10 18.46 6.06
CA ARG A 123 2.35 17.02 6.07
C ARG A 123 2.33 16.45 4.65
N ASP A 124 1.35 16.85 3.85
CA ASP A 124 1.17 16.37 2.49
C ASP A 124 2.35 16.75 1.58
N THR A 125 2.89 17.96 1.75
CA THR A 125 4.09 18.40 1.03
C THR A 125 5.32 17.64 1.50
N LYS A 126 5.48 17.44 2.82
CA LYS A 126 6.56 16.64 3.39
C LYS A 126 6.54 15.20 2.85
N ASP A 127 5.38 14.56 2.79
CA ASP A 127 5.24 13.19 2.31
C ASP A 127 5.52 13.10 0.80
N LYS A 128 5.08 14.08 0.01
CA LYS A 128 5.42 14.18 -1.42
C LYS A 128 6.91 14.32 -1.67
N ILE A 129 7.58 15.21 -0.93
CA ILE A 129 9.03 15.40 -1.05
C ILE A 129 9.77 14.17 -0.57
N ALA A 130 9.34 13.60 0.55
CA ALA A 130 9.99 12.43 1.11
C ALA A 130 9.86 11.24 0.15
N GLY A 131 8.70 11.01 -0.46
CA GLY A 131 8.51 9.95 -1.46
C GLY A 131 9.43 10.04 -2.69
N LEU A 132 10.01 11.21 -2.98
CA LEU A 132 11.02 11.35 -4.05
C LEU A 132 12.41 10.88 -3.62
N VAL A 133 12.70 10.84 -2.33
CA VAL A 133 14.03 10.56 -1.77
C VAL A 133 14.07 9.25 -0.98
N LYS A 134 12.95 8.84 -0.37
CA LYS A 134 12.83 7.64 0.45
C LYS A 134 11.59 6.83 0.06
N ASN A 135 11.64 5.53 0.35
CA ASN A 135 10.49 4.65 0.20
C ASN A 135 9.51 4.86 1.36
N LEU A 136 8.25 5.08 1.02
CA LEU A 136 7.12 5.19 1.94
C LEU A 136 6.37 3.86 1.91
N SER A 137 6.79 2.93 2.77
CA SER A 137 6.15 1.62 2.88
C SER A 137 4.82 1.72 3.63
N ILE A 138 3.77 1.16 3.05
CA ILE A 138 2.46 0.99 3.70
C ILE A 138 2.16 -0.51 3.87
N PRO A 139 1.47 -0.89 4.96
CA PRO A 139 1.04 -2.28 5.15
C PRO A 139 -0.06 -2.63 4.15
N ALA A 140 -0.11 -3.90 3.74
CA ALA A 140 -1.21 -4.44 2.96
C ALA A 140 -2.40 -4.72 3.89
N PHE A 141 -3.59 -4.28 3.46
CA PHE A 141 -4.83 -4.63 4.15
C PHE A 141 -5.18 -6.08 3.85
N HIS A 142 -5.46 -6.85 4.89
CA HIS A 142 -5.77 -8.26 4.81
C HIS A 142 -6.80 -8.63 5.87
N ASP A 143 -7.54 -9.67 5.58
CA ASP A 143 -8.53 -10.27 6.47
C ASP A 143 -8.29 -11.78 6.51
N HIS A 144 -8.60 -12.40 7.65
CA HIS A 144 -8.41 -13.84 7.88
C HIS A 144 -9.47 -14.38 8.84
N SER A 145 -9.73 -15.67 8.77
CA SER A 145 -10.67 -16.32 9.70
C SER A 145 -9.96 -16.66 11.01
N ASP A 146 -10.36 -15.99 12.10
CA ASP A 146 -9.87 -16.29 13.46
C ASP A 146 -10.11 -17.76 13.86
N GLU A 147 -11.26 -18.32 13.48
CA GLU A 147 -11.62 -19.72 13.79
C GLU A 147 -10.68 -20.71 13.10
N LYS A 148 -10.38 -20.48 11.81
CA LYS A 148 -9.45 -21.33 11.06
C LYS A 148 -8.01 -21.14 11.51
N LEU A 149 -7.59 -19.89 11.77
CA LEU A 149 -6.27 -19.60 12.29
C LEU A 149 -6.04 -20.30 13.63
N SER A 150 -7.01 -20.22 14.56
CA SER A 150 -6.91 -20.91 15.85
C SER A 150 -6.86 -22.43 15.72
N SER A 151 -7.56 -23.00 14.73
CA SER A 151 -7.54 -24.44 14.43
C SER A 151 -6.18 -24.89 13.91
N VAL A 152 -5.63 -24.17 12.92
CA VAL A 152 -4.29 -24.42 12.36
C VAL A 152 -3.19 -24.25 13.42
N LEU A 153 -3.29 -23.20 14.25
CA LEU A 153 -2.35 -22.98 15.35
C LEU A 153 -2.46 -24.09 16.41
N SER A 154 -3.67 -24.60 16.68
CA SER A 154 -3.87 -25.71 17.62
C SER A 154 -3.30 -27.02 17.09
N GLU A 155 -3.43 -27.28 15.79
CA GLU A 155 -2.82 -28.45 15.14
C GLU A 155 -1.30 -28.35 15.13
N ALA A 156 -0.75 -27.20 14.74
CA ALA A 156 0.69 -26.92 14.81
C ALA A 156 1.19 -27.08 16.25
N LYS A 157 0.47 -26.52 17.24
CA LYS A 157 0.78 -26.73 18.65
C LYS A 157 0.74 -28.21 19.00
N SER A 158 -0.26 -28.99 18.61
CA SER A 158 -0.30 -30.44 18.89
C SER A 158 0.93 -31.18 18.34
N LEU A 159 1.43 -30.78 17.16
CA LEU A 159 2.60 -31.40 16.51
C LEU A 159 3.95 -31.01 17.16
N PHE A 160 4.06 -29.77 17.65
CA PHE A 160 5.29 -29.21 18.21
C PHE A 160 5.33 -29.21 19.75
N ASN A 161 4.17 -29.30 20.41
CA ASN A 161 4.05 -29.30 21.85
C ASN A 161 4.46 -30.67 22.36
N ILE A 162 5.69 -30.73 22.86
CA ILE A 162 6.17 -31.87 23.63
C ILE A 162 5.50 -31.74 24.99
N VAL A 163 4.56 -32.64 25.31
CA VAL A 163 3.95 -32.70 26.63
C VAL A 163 5.05 -33.07 27.63
N ALA A 164 5.26 -32.23 28.65
CA ALA A 164 6.19 -32.54 29.74
C ALA A 164 5.74 -33.84 30.41
N GLN A 165 6.64 -34.82 30.53
CA GLN A 165 6.36 -36.05 31.24
C GLN A 165 7.21 -36.06 32.52
N ASN A 166 6.52 -36.04 33.68
CA ASN A 166 7.17 -36.16 34.98
C ASN A 166 7.78 -37.56 35.13
N ALA A 167 9.01 -37.65 35.66
CA ALA A 167 9.59 -38.93 36.03
C ALA A 167 8.70 -39.64 37.06
N GLY A 168 8.46 -40.92 36.82
CA GLY A 168 7.59 -41.74 37.65
C GLY A 168 8.25 -43.09 37.92
N VAL A 169 8.18 -43.54 39.17
CA VAL A 169 8.66 -44.86 39.57
C VAL A 169 7.46 -45.79 39.64
N LYS A 170 7.42 -46.82 38.79
CA LYS A 170 6.36 -47.84 38.81
C LYS A 170 6.97 -49.21 39.13
N MET A 171 6.36 -49.90 40.07
CA MET A 171 6.72 -51.27 40.43
C MET A 171 5.87 -52.24 39.60
N GLU A 172 6.48 -52.89 38.61
CA GLU A 172 5.83 -53.97 37.85
C GLU A 172 6.56 -55.30 38.10
N LYS A 173 5.83 -56.31 38.59
CA LYS A 173 6.32 -57.68 38.83
C LYS A 173 7.60 -57.75 39.68
N GLY A 174 7.69 -56.91 40.73
CA GLY A 174 8.81 -56.93 41.68
C GLY A 174 10.11 -56.29 41.16
N LYS A 175 10.08 -55.57 40.02
CA LYS A 175 11.20 -54.77 39.53
C LYS A 175 10.80 -53.30 39.47
N LEU A 176 11.69 -52.44 39.97
CA LEU A 176 11.58 -50.99 39.83
C LEU A 176 11.81 -50.60 38.36
N VAL A 177 10.79 -50.08 37.70
CA VAL A 177 10.90 -49.47 36.37
C VAL A 177 10.82 -47.96 36.55
N VAL A 178 11.93 -47.28 36.28
CA VAL A 178 12.02 -45.82 36.32
C VAL A 178 11.63 -45.30 34.94
N THR A 179 10.59 -44.47 34.91
CA THR A 179 10.21 -43.73 33.71
C THR A 179 11.00 -42.43 33.70
N PRO A 180 11.91 -42.19 32.74
CA PRO A 180 12.70 -40.97 32.69
C PRO A 180 11.79 -39.75 32.43
N GLU A 181 12.13 -38.61 33.03
CA GLU A 181 11.49 -37.32 32.75
C GLU A 181 11.81 -36.82 31.34
N SER A 182 10.87 -36.07 30.77
CA SER A 182 11.05 -35.35 29.51
C SER A 182 10.54 -33.92 29.67
N GLU A 183 11.42 -32.94 29.43
CA GLU A 183 11.05 -31.52 29.47
C GLU A 183 10.01 -31.21 28.37
N GLY A 184 8.90 -30.60 28.76
CA GLY A 184 7.90 -30.13 27.81
C GLY A 184 8.24 -28.75 27.28
N LYS A 185 8.02 -28.52 25.98
CA LYS A 185 8.20 -27.22 25.32
C LYS A 185 6.84 -26.71 24.85
N LYS A 186 6.38 -25.61 25.45
CA LYS A 186 5.11 -24.95 25.12
C LYS A 186 5.38 -23.72 24.25
N VAL A 187 4.67 -23.62 23.13
CA VAL A 187 4.68 -22.40 22.31
C VAL A 187 4.03 -21.27 23.10
N LEU A 188 4.76 -20.18 23.33
CA LEU A 188 4.28 -18.99 24.03
C LEU A 188 3.37 -18.19 23.10
N ASP A 189 2.08 -18.11 23.45
CA ASP A 189 1.03 -17.40 22.70
C ASP A 189 1.34 -15.91 22.47
N ASP A 190 1.93 -15.21 23.43
CA ASP A 190 2.20 -13.75 23.36
C ASP A 190 3.23 -13.33 22.29
N ALA A 191 4.18 -14.22 21.95
CA ALA A 191 5.25 -13.87 21.00
C ALA A 191 4.82 -14.00 19.54
N LEU A 192 3.76 -14.76 19.25
CA LEU A 192 3.27 -14.97 17.89
C LEU A 192 2.48 -13.77 17.36
N HIS A 193 1.78 -13.04 18.24
CA HIS A 193 0.96 -11.88 17.83
C HIS A 193 1.76 -10.63 17.49
N SER A 194 3.03 -10.52 17.92
CA SER A 194 3.85 -9.31 17.72
C SER A 194 4.73 -9.32 16.47
N THR A 195 4.80 -10.46 15.77
CA THR A 195 5.66 -10.64 14.58
C THR A 195 4.85 -10.76 13.28
N VAL A 196 3.51 -10.75 13.35
CA VAL A 196 2.61 -10.72 12.19
C VAL A 196 2.30 -9.28 11.79
#